data_AF-A0AAU2DZX1-F1
#
_entry.id   AF-A0AAU2DZX1-F1
#
_cell.length_a   1.000
_cell.length_b   1.000
_cell.length_c   1.000
_cell.angle_alpha   90.00
_cell.angle_beta   90.00
_cell.angle_gamma   90.00
#
_symmetry.space_group_name_H-M   'P 1'
#
loop_
_entity.id
_entity.type
_entity.pdbx_description
1 polymer ?
#
loop_
_entity_poly.entity_id
_entity_poly.type
_entity_poly.pdbx_seq_one_letter_code
_entity_poly.pdbx_strand_id
1 'polypeptide(L)'
;MSVWPAWEVREDGGVTSWFDVRLEFTDGAGVAALAAVSEGGVSIEDVRARPGLSLDDLAELADWVEGPLFEACGGGPGPAAKAAGSRRARPAWPRGIEGRRLVAQEYRAAQLEGDDPVLAVMCATGHSRRKSLRLIAQARDAGLLTPRHTRC
;
A
#
# COMPACT_ATOMS: atom_id res chain seq x y z
N MET A 1 -11.60 9.05 1.47
CA MET A 1 -10.72 8.82 2.63
C MET A 1 -10.38 10.15 3.26
N SER A 2 -10.38 10.22 4.59
CA SER A 2 -10.11 11.44 5.37
C SER A 2 -9.26 11.09 6.59
N VAL A 3 -8.33 11.98 6.94
CA VAL A 3 -7.48 11.87 8.12
C VAL A 3 -7.57 13.20 8.86
N TRP A 4 -7.75 13.17 10.17
CA TRP A 4 -7.76 14.37 10.99
C TRP A 4 -6.96 14.17 12.28
N PRO A 5 -6.25 15.21 12.74
CA PRO A 5 -5.55 15.16 14.02
C PRO A 5 -6.58 15.07 15.15
N ALA A 6 -6.32 14.19 16.12
CA ALA A 6 -7.19 13.98 17.28
C ALA A 6 -6.61 14.67 18.52
N TRP A 7 -5.40 14.27 18.93
CA TRP A 7 -4.65 14.92 20.02
C TRP A 7 -3.15 14.62 19.93
N GLU A 8 -2.35 15.33 20.70
CA GLU A 8 -0.89 15.18 20.76
C GLU A 8 -0.44 15.15 22.23
N VAL A 9 0.50 14.26 22.53
CA VAL A 9 1.15 14.16 23.85
C VAL A 9 2.64 14.31 23.66
N ARG A 10 3.27 15.11 24.52
CA ARG A 10 4.72 15.34 24.55
C ARG A 10 5.25 14.81 25.88
N GLU A 11 6.19 13.88 25.81
CA GLU A 11 6.88 13.31 26.97
C GLU A 11 8.39 13.50 26.80
N ASP A 12 9.18 13.36 27.87
CA ASP A 12 10.63 13.62 27.89
C ASP A 12 11.45 12.81 26.85
N GLY A 13 10.83 11.85 26.15
CA GLY A 13 11.42 11.04 25.08
C GLY A 13 10.83 11.24 23.67
N GLY A 14 9.88 12.15 23.44
CA GLY A 14 9.34 12.39 22.10
C GLY A 14 7.91 12.95 22.06
N VAL A 15 7.41 13.13 20.83
CA VAL A 15 6.03 13.53 20.56
C VAL A 15 5.27 12.33 20.00
N THR A 16 4.11 12.04 20.57
CA THR A 16 3.15 11.09 19.99
C THR A 16 1.89 11.85 19.57
N SER A 17 1.53 11.74 18.30
CA SER A 17 0.36 12.39 17.72
C SER A 17 -0.66 11.33 17.30
N TRP A 18 -1.91 11.51 17.70
CA TRP A 18 -3.01 10.64 17.35
C TRP A 18 -3.81 11.22 16.18
N PHE A 19 -4.22 10.34 15.28
CA PHE A 19 -5.01 10.65 14.11
C PHE A 19 -6.18 9.69 14.00
N ASP A 20 -7.35 10.26 13.79
CA ASP A 20 -8.49 9.49 13.33
C ASP A 20 -8.42 9.37 11.81
N VAL A 21 -8.57 8.14 11.33
CA VAL A 21 -8.55 7.79 9.92
C VAL A 21 -9.89 7.19 9.53
N ARG A 22 -10.52 7.74 8.49
CA ARG A 22 -11.77 7.19 7.95
C ARG A 22 -11.65 6.85 6.47
N LEU A 23 -11.92 5.59 6.19
CA LEU A 23 -11.99 4.98 4.88
C LEU A 23 -13.47 4.70 4.58
N GLU A 24 -13.94 5.21 3.46
CA GLU A 24 -15.28 4.95 2.94
C GLU A 24 -15.10 4.34 1.56
N PHE A 25 -15.70 3.17 1.35
CA PHE A 25 -15.62 2.39 0.12
C PHE A 25 -16.91 2.59 -0.69
N THR A 26 -16.83 2.36 -2.00
CA THR A 26 -17.95 2.62 -2.93
C THR A 26 -19.13 1.68 -2.76
N ASP A 27 -18.92 0.55 -2.09
CA ASP A 27 -19.94 -0.44 -1.71
C ASP A 27 -20.65 -0.08 -0.38
N GLY A 28 -20.33 1.07 0.21
CA GLY A 28 -20.86 1.49 1.50
C GLY A 28 -20.16 0.87 2.70
N ALA A 29 -19.08 0.10 2.50
CA ALA A 29 -18.22 -0.31 3.59
C ALA A 29 -17.47 0.90 4.17
N GLY A 30 -17.30 0.91 5.48
CA GLY A 30 -16.61 1.98 6.20
C GLY A 30 -15.67 1.42 7.25
N VAL A 31 -14.46 2.00 7.33
CA VAL A 31 -13.47 1.67 8.35
C VAL A 31 -13.01 2.96 9.01
N ALA A 32 -13.12 3.00 10.34
CA ALA A 32 -12.56 4.04 11.19
C ALA A 32 -11.43 3.43 12.01
N ALA A 33 -10.26 4.07 12.03
CA ALA A 33 -9.13 3.64 12.81
C ALA A 33 -8.53 4.82 13.58
N LEU A 34 -8.00 4.53 14.78
CA LEU A 34 -7.19 5.46 15.54
C LEU A 34 -5.72 5.03 15.40
N ALA A 35 -4.91 5.93 14.85
CA ALA A 35 -3.48 5.72 14.66
C ALA A 35 -2.68 6.63 15.58
N ALA A 36 -1.69 6.08 16.28
CA ALA A 36 -0.70 6.84 17.02
C ALA A 36 0.61 6.86 16.23
N VAL A 37 1.18 8.04 16.04
CA VAL A 37 2.44 8.27 15.33
C VAL A 37 3.45 8.80 16.33
N SER A 38 4.58 8.11 16.45
CA SER A 38 5.73 8.52 17.26
C SER A 38 7.02 8.37 16.45
N GLU A 39 8.17 8.78 17.02
CA GLU A 39 9.47 8.57 16.38
C GLU A 39 9.75 7.08 16.07
N GLY A 40 9.20 6.16 16.88
CA GLY A 40 9.34 4.72 16.70
C GLY A 40 8.49 4.12 15.59
N GLY A 41 7.58 4.91 14.99
CA GLY A 41 6.70 4.48 13.90
C GLY A 41 5.23 4.72 14.19
N VAL A 42 4.38 3.96 13.49
CA VAL A 42 2.92 4.07 13.55
C VAL A 42 2.34 2.82 14.21
N SER A 43 1.49 3.00 15.21
CA SER A 43 0.66 1.95 15.81
C SER A 43 -0.83 2.22 15.56
N ILE A 44 -1.59 1.16 15.32
CA ILE A 44 -3.05 1.23 15.25
C ILE A 44 -3.60 0.80 16.61
N GLU A 45 -4.28 1.72 17.30
CA GLU A 45 -4.77 1.50 18.66
C GLU A 45 -6.23 1.04 18.70
N ASP A 46 -7.03 1.45 17.72
CA ASP A 46 -8.44 1.07 17.62
C ASP A 46 -8.88 0.97 16.16
N VAL A 47 -9.79 0.02 15.87
CA VAL A 47 -10.36 -0.22 14.55
C VAL A 47 -11.83 -0.56 14.66
N ARG A 48 -12.68 0.20 13.98
CA ARG A 48 -14.11 -0.05 13.81
C ARG A 48 -14.44 -0.18 12.34
N ALA A 49 -15.12 -1.25 11.94
CA ALA A 49 -15.50 -1.48 10.55
C ALA A 49 -16.97 -1.89 10.43
N ARG A 50 -17.61 -1.46 9.33
CA ARG A 50 -18.93 -1.93 8.91
C ARG A 50 -18.95 -2.19 7.40
N PRO A 51 -19.20 -3.43 6.94
CA PRO A 51 -19.30 -4.66 7.73
C PRO A 51 -17.99 -4.97 8.50
N GLY A 52 -18.04 -5.94 9.41
CA GLY A 52 -16.86 -6.34 10.19
C GLY A 52 -15.68 -6.69 9.27
N LEU A 53 -14.50 -6.22 9.64
CA LEU A 53 -13.28 -6.39 8.84
C LEU A 53 -12.83 -7.86 8.87
N SER A 54 -12.39 -8.40 7.74
CA SER A 54 -11.71 -9.71 7.72
C SER A 54 -10.27 -9.57 8.23
N LEU A 55 -9.63 -10.69 8.58
CA LEU A 55 -8.21 -10.68 8.98
C LEU A 55 -7.29 -10.30 7.81
N ASP A 56 -7.65 -10.70 6.59
CA ASP A 56 -6.90 -10.34 5.38
C ASP A 56 -6.97 -8.83 5.13
N ASP A 57 -8.16 -8.24 5.26
CA ASP A 57 -8.36 -6.79 5.14
C ASP A 57 -7.67 -6.01 6.26
N LEU A 58 -7.64 -6.56 7.49
CA LEU A 58 -6.89 -5.95 8.60
C LEU A 58 -5.40 -5.89 8.31
N ALA A 59 -4.85 -6.92 7.67
CA ALA A 59 -3.46 -6.95 7.24
C ALA A 59 -3.17 -5.96 6.08
N GLU A 60 -4.18 -5.50 5.37
CA GLU A 60 -4.08 -4.44 4.36
C GLU A 60 -4.32 -3.03 4.91
N LEU A 61 -4.89 -2.90 6.12
CA LEU A 61 -5.20 -1.60 6.73
C LEU A 61 -3.98 -0.67 6.81
N ALA A 62 -2.82 -1.21 7.20
CA ALA A 62 -1.57 -0.44 7.27
C ALA A 62 -1.23 0.23 5.93
N ASP A 63 -1.38 -0.52 4.84
CA ASP A 63 -1.12 -0.03 3.48
C ASP A 63 -2.16 1.03 3.04
N TRP A 64 -3.38 0.96 3.55
CA TRP A 64 -4.44 1.93 3.24
C TRP A 64 -4.25 3.25 3.99
N VAL A 65 -3.64 3.22 5.18
CA VAL A 65 -3.47 4.41 6.04
C VAL A 65 -2.10 5.07 5.93
N GLU A 66 -1.06 4.35 5.48
CA GLU A 66 0.34 4.84 5.42
C GLU A 66 0.49 6.18 4.69
N GLY A 67 0.06 6.26 3.42
CA GLY A 67 0.22 7.48 2.62
C GLY A 67 -0.50 8.69 3.24
N PRO A 68 -1.78 8.57 3.63
CA PRO A 68 -2.51 9.70 4.18
C PRO A 68 -2.07 10.13 5.58
N LEU A 69 -1.57 9.21 6.41
CA LEU A 69 -0.90 9.58 7.66
C LEU A 69 0.40 10.33 7.37
N PHE A 70 1.20 9.87 6.39
CA PHE A 70 2.43 10.56 6.00
C PHE A 70 2.18 12.00 5.54
N GLU A 71 1.15 12.23 4.73
CA GLU A 71 0.74 13.59 4.33
C GLU A 71 0.27 14.42 5.52
N ALA A 72 -0.52 13.84 6.44
CA ALA A 72 -1.03 14.53 7.62
C ALA A 72 0.07 14.91 8.63
N CYS A 73 1.13 14.11 8.73
CA CYS A 73 2.32 14.40 9.55
C CYS A 73 3.23 15.48 8.93
N GLY A 74 2.86 16.09 7.81
CA GLY A 74 3.66 17.14 7.16
C GLY A 74 4.69 16.62 6.16
N GLY A 75 4.62 15.34 5.78
CA GLY A 75 5.45 14.72 4.74
C GLY A 75 5.10 15.13 3.30
N GLY A 76 4.57 16.34 3.07
CA GLY A 76 4.40 16.85 1.72
C GLY A 76 5.75 16.88 0.98
N PRO A 77 5.78 16.82 -0.36
CA PRO A 77 7.04 16.71 -1.11
C PRO A 77 7.94 17.92 -0.84
N GLY A 78 8.94 17.74 0.03
CA GLY A 78 10.07 18.66 0.14
C GLY A 78 10.76 18.77 -1.24
N PRO A 79 11.42 19.91 -1.55
CA PRO A 79 12.00 20.14 -2.86
C PRO A 79 13.02 19.05 -3.19
N ALA A 80 12.57 18.08 -3.97
CA ALA A 80 13.38 16.99 -4.44
C ALA A 80 14.51 17.57 -5.28
N ALA A 81 15.74 17.43 -4.77
CA ALA A 81 16.94 17.66 -5.54
C ALA A 81 16.81 16.91 -6.87
N LYS A 82 17.02 17.68 -7.94
CA LYS A 82 16.88 17.26 -9.33
C LYS A 82 17.69 16.00 -9.61
N ALA A 83 17.00 14.89 -9.82
CA ALA A 83 17.42 13.87 -10.76
C ALA A 83 16.28 13.71 -11.77
N ALA A 84 16.57 14.16 -12.99
CA ALA A 84 15.64 14.27 -14.09
C ALA A 84 15.19 12.89 -14.58
N GLY A 85 13.90 12.81 -14.87
CA GLY A 85 13.25 11.69 -15.52
C GLY A 85 11.76 11.92 -15.44
N SER A 86 11.24 12.68 -16.42
CA SER A 86 9.84 13.05 -16.59
C SER A 86 8.86 12.00 -16.03
N ARG A 87 8.36 12.20 -14.81
CA ARG A 87 7.21 11.48 -14.28
C ARG A 87 5.99 11.95 -15.06
N ARG A 88 5.78 11.36 -16.25
CA ARG A 88 4.45 11.31 -16.86
C ARG A 88 3.50 10.86 -15.76
N ALA A 89 2.38 11.56 -15.61
CA ALA A 89 1.30 11.16 -14.73
C ALA A 89 1.01 9.67 -14.96
N ARG A 90 1.56 8.83 -14.09
CA ARG A 90 1.42 7.38 -14.22
C ARG A 90 0.00 7.09 -13.76
N PRO A 91 -0.85 6.46 -14.59
CA PRO A 91 -2.22 6.18 -14.20
C PRO A 91 -2.22 5.39 -12.89
N ALA A 92 -3.14 5.72 -11.99
CA ALA A 92 -3.35 4.95 -10.78
C ALA A 92 -3.55 3.48 -11.18
N TRP A 93 -2.76 2.58 -10.60
CA TRP A 93 -2.77 1.17 -10.99
C TRP A 93 -4.20 0.61 -10.83
N PRO A 94 -4.75 -0.07 -11.85
CA PRO A 94 -6.10 -0.61 -11.78
C PRO A 94 -6.23 -1.56 -10.58
N ARG A 95 -7.33 -1.47 -9.85
CA ARG A 95 -7.63 -2.38 -8.73
C ARG A 95 -8.29 -3.67 -9.26
N GLY A 96 -8.33 -4.71 -8.44
CA GLY A 96 -9.01 -5.96 -8.77
C GLY A 96 -8.35 -6.74 -9.93
N ILE A 97 -9.16 -7.37 -10.77
CA ILE A 97 -8.68 -8.32 -11.79
C ILE A 97 -7.82 -7.67 -12.88
N GLU A 98 -8.07 -6.39 -13.21
CA GLU A 98 -7.28 -5.64 -14.18
C GLU A 98 -5.85 -5.37 -13.66
N GLY A 99 -5.73 -5.03 -12.38
CA GLY A 99 -4.43 -4.88 -11.72
C GLY A 99 -3.61 -6.16 -11.72
N ARG A 100 -4.29 -7.29 -11.48
CA ARG A 100 -3.66 -8.63 -11.51
C ARG A 100 -3.21 -9.02 -12.92
N ARG A 101 -3.98 -8.67 -13.95
CA ARG A 101 -3.59 -8.86 -15.37
C ARG A 101 -2.35 -8.05 -15.72
N LEU A 102 -2.29 -6.80 -15.29
CA LEU A 102 -1.14 -5.93 -15.56
C LEU A 102 0.12 -6.45 -14.85
N VAL A 103 0.01 -6.86 -13.58
CA VAL A 103 1.10 -7.52 -12.85
C VAL A 103 1.58 -8.79 -13.56
N ALA A 104 0.65 -9.61 -14.03
CA ALA A 104 0.98 -10.83 -14.76
C ALA A 104 1.65 -10.55 -16.12
N GLN A 105 1.31 -9.44 -16.76
CA GLN A 105 1.91 -9.00 -18.02
C GLN A 105 3.36 -8.55 -17.82
N GLU A 106 3.61 -7.65 -16.87
CA GLU A 106 4.95 -7.16 -16.53
C GLU A 106 5.88 -8.30 -16.08
N TYR A 107 5.35 -9.19 -15.23
CA TYR A 107 6.08 -10.37 -14.78
C TYR A 107 6.48 -11.30 -15.93
N ARG A 108 5.58 -11.52 -16.90
CA ARG A 108 5.85 -12.36 -18.08
C ARG A 108 6.78 -11.69 -19.08
N ALA A 109 6.65 -10.39 -19.30
CA ALA A 109 7.55 -9.62 -20.17
C ALA A 109 8.99 -9.75 -19.68
N ALA A 110 9.22 -9.49 -18.39
CA ALA A 110 10.55 -9.67 -17.78
C ALA A 110 11.07 -11.10 -17.87
N GLN A 111 10.21 -12.12 -17.68
CA GLN A 111 10.64 -13.52 -17.87
C GLN A 111 11.08 -13.83 -19.30
N LEU A 112 10.39 -13.28 -20.30
CA LEU A 112 10.74 -13.47 -21.72
C LEU A 112 12.04 -12.73 -22.07
N GLU A 113 12.27 -11.58 -21.45
CA GLU A 113 13.48 -10.77 -21.63
C GLU A 113 14.68 -11.29 -20.82
N GLY A 114 14.45 -12.23 -19.89
CA GLY A 114 15.50 -12.80 -19.03
C GLY A 114 15.86 -11.93 -17.82
N ASP A 115 15.06 -10.91 -17.53
CA ASP A 115 15.25 -9.97 -16.42
C ASP A 115 14.59 -10.46 -15.11
N ASP A 116 14.91 -9.80 -13.99
CA ASP A 116 14.26 -10.09 -12.70
C ASP A 116 12.79 -9.65 -12.73
N PRO A 117 11.83 -10.59 -12.73
CA PRO A 117 10.42 -10.25 -12.88
C PRO A 117 9.83 -9.64 -11.60
N VAL A 118 10.47 -9.80 -10.44
CA VAL A 118 10.06 -9.10 -9.21
C VAL A 118 10.44 -7.63 -9.31
N LEU A 119 11.67 -7.35 -9.78
CA LEU A 119 12.14 -5.99 -9.98
C LEU A 119 11.32 -5.26 -11.05
N ALA A 120 10.96 -5.94 -12.14
CA ALA A 120 10.08 -5.38 -13.18
C ALA A 120 8.73 -4.96 -12.60
N VAL A 121 8.09 -5.81 -11.79
CA VAL A 121 6.81 -5.48 -11.12
C VAL A 121 6.98 -4.34 -10.11
N MET A 122 8.10 -4.26 -9.40
CA MET A 122 8.39 -3.12 -8.51
C MET A 122 8.51 -1.81 -9.30
N CYS A 123 9.30 -1.80 -10.38
CA CYS A 123 9.44 -0.65 -11.27
C CYS A 123 8.12 -0.29 -11.96
N ALA A 124 7.29 -1.28 -12.29
CA ALA A 124 6.01 -1.10 -12.93
C ALA A 124 4.96 -0.51 -11.97
N THR A 125 4.91 -0.99 -10.74
CA THR A 125 3.85 -0.63 -9.79
C THR A 125 4.25 0.49 -8.81
N GLY A 126 5.55 0.75 -8.64
CA GLY A 126 6.08 1.67 -7.64
C GLY A 126 6.03 1.14 -6.20
N HIS A 127 5.71 -0.14 -6.01
CA HIS A 127 5.58 -0.72 -4.67
C HIS A 127 6.88 -1.35 -4.17
N SER A 128 6.95 -1.50 -2.84
CA SER A 128 8.02 -2.26 -2.18
C SER A 128 8.06 -3.72 -2.64
N ARG A 129 9.20 -4.37 -2.44
CA ARG A 129 9.41 -5.78 -2.79
C ARG A 129 8.36 -6.72 -2.19
N ARG A 130 8.02 -6.53 -0.91
CA ARG A 130 7.02 -7.34 -0.20
C ARG A 130 5.64 -7.23 -0.85
N LYS A 131 5.23 -6.02 -1.23
CA LYS A 131 3.92 -5.76 -1.84
C LYS A 131 3.86 -6.24 -3.29
N SER A 132 4.96 -6.08 -4.03
CA SER A 132 5.10 -6.66 -5.38
C SER A 132 4.99 -8.19 -5.38
N LEU A 133 5.60 -8.86 -4.39
CA LEU A 133 5.48 -10.32 -4.23
C LEU A 133 4.04 -10.76 -3.91
N ARG A 134 3.31 -10.00 -3.07
CA ARG A 134 1.87 -10.27 -2.81
C ARG A 134 1.03 -10.12 -4.08
N LEU A 135 1.26 -9.07 -4.87
CA LEU A 135 0.55 -8.88 -6.15
C LEU A 135 0.82 -10.04 -7.14
N ILE A 136 2.06 -10.52 -7.20
CA ILE A 136 2.43 -11.68 -8.02
C ILE A 136 1.73 -12.95 -7.50
N ALA A 137 1.62 -13.14 -6.20
CA ALA A 137 0.88 -14.26 -5.61
C ALA A 137 -0.61 -14.20 -5.97
N GLN A 138 -1.27 -13.05 -5.79
CA GLN A 138 -2.67 -12.87 -6.18
C GLN A 138 -2.91 -13.09 -7.68
N ALA A 139 -1.95 -12.71 -8.53
CA ALA A 139 -2.01 -12.99 -9.97
C ALA A 139 -1.85 -14.49 -10.28
N ARG A 140 -1.07 -15.23 -9.50
CA ARG A 140 -0.99 -16.70 -9.59
C ARG A 140 -2.28 -17.36 -9.13
N ASP A 141 -2.85 -16.94 -8.01
CA ASP A 141 -4.09 -17.50 -7.47
C ASP A 141 -5.26 -17.27 -8.44
N ALA A 142 -5.23 -16.17 -9.19
CA ALA A 142 -6.17 -15.88 -10.28
C ALA A 142 -5.89 -16.66 -11.58
N GLY A 143 -4.90 -17.55 -11.61
CA GLY A 143 -4.52 -18.35 -12.79
C GLY A 143 -3.84 -17.55 -13.91
N LEU A 144 -3.41 -16.31 -13.66
CA LEU A 144 -2.80 -15.43 -14.68
C LEU A 144 -1.29 -15.64 -14.85
N LEU A 145 -0.68 -16.37 -13.94
CA LEU A 145 0.73 -16.75 -13.95
C LEU A 145 0.85 -18.25 -13.75
N THR A 146 1.83 -18.85 -14.41
CA THR A 146 2.11 -20.28 -14.26
C THR A 146 2.46 -20.59 -12.80
N PRO A 147 1.85 -21.63 -12.21
CA PRO A 147 2.33 -22.19 -10.95
C PRO A 147 3.82 -22.52 -11.12
N ARG A 148 4.63 -22.23 -10.11
CA ARG A 148 5.99 -22.79 -10.09
C ARG A 148 5.79 -24.30 -10.04
N HIS A 149 6.07 -24.99 -11.14
CA HIS A 149 6.11 -26.44 -11.16
C HIS A 149 7.01 -26.88 -10.01
N THR A 150 6.42 -27.39 -8.93
CA THR A 150 7.08 -28.38 -8.09
C THR A 150 7.19 -29.61 -8.98
N ARG A 151 8.29 -29.72 -9.73
CA ARG A 151 8.82 -31.05 -10.00
C ARG A 151 9.33 -31.54 -8.66
N CYS A 152 8.56 -32.45 -8.07
CA CYS A 152 8.92 -33.56 -7.18
C CYS A 152 7.62 -34.10 -6.59
#